data_AF-A0A9X3XF67-F1
#
_entry.id   AF-A0A9X3XF67-F1
#
_cell.length_a   1.000
_cell.length_b   1.000
_cell.length_c   1.000
_cell.angle_alpha   90.00
_cell.angle_beta   90.00
_cell.angle_gamma   90.00
#
_symmetry.space_group_name_H-M   'P 1'
#
loop_
_entity.id
_entity.type
_entity.pdbx_description
1 polymer ?
#
loop_
_entity_poly.entity_id
_entity_poly.type
_entity_poly.pdbx_seq_one_letter_code
_entity_poly.pdbx_strand_id
1 'polypeptide(L)'
;MRKSGILGLLGLAIGLTTALPASAGVDQCGNIRFEGLSNCEVRVTAQCTAGCSELGIYKTACATKLVQVCGNQCTFSADATCTDDCTVQCKSDCDNGVNVICSHNCFEECTTRRDTECAAKPDPAQCAATWDANCDNECDAKCVTVDGGCYQHCIECCGGSCTADANMNCQYSCQDVEFEQCEQEFRANCEASCSGDGALFCDGEYIISGSQVPACLQALAAQGIEVKAEASVSIGPDGINGNIAAGVCSYSPGDKATVIGPFALFAAATAGFLSRRRKRDSRSSR
;
A
#
# COMPACT_ATOMS: atom_id res chain seq x y z
N MET A 1 8.22 48.29 -44.16
CA MET A 1 7.82 46.96 -43.63
C MET A 1 8.78 46.59 -42.50
N ARG A 2 8.38 46.81 -41.24
CA ARG A 2 9.21 46.52 -40.05
C ARG A 2 8.87 45.12 -39.54
N LYS A 3 9.85 44.22 -39.50
CA LYS A 3 9.73 42.86 -38.93
C LYS A 3 10.08 42.92 -37.45
N SER A 4 9.12 42.68 -36.57
CA SER A 4 9.35 42.47 -35.14
C SER A 4 9.54 40.98 -34.88
N GLY A 5 10.71 40.62 -34.35
CA GLY A 5 11.01 39.27 -33.87
C GLY A 5 10.58 39.12 -32.41
N ILE A 6 9.85 38.05 -32.10
CA ILE A 6 9.48 37.66 -30.73
C ILE A 6 10.35 36.46 -30.37
N LEU A 7 11.32 36.66 -29.46
CA LEU A 7 12.01 35.58 -28.76
C LEU A 7 11.09 35.09 -27.64
N GLY A 8 10.62 33.85 -27.74
CA GLY A 8 9.91 33.16 -26.66
C GLY A 8 10.89 32.39 -25.78
N LEU A 9 10.97 32.75 -24.49
CA LEU A 9 11.63 31.97 -23.44
C LEU A 9 10.76 30.74 -23.12
N LEU A 10 11.29 29.55 -23.40
CA LEU A 10 10.77 28.28 -22.89
C LEU A 10 11.35 28.03 -21.50
N GLY A 11 10.53 28.15 -20.46
CA GLY A 11 10.87 27.72 -19.10
C GLY A 11 10.69 26.22 -18.97
N LEU A 12 11.77 25.48 -18.77
CA LEU A 12 11.74 24.07 -18.38
C LEU A 12 11.34 24.00 -16.90
N ALA A 13 10.11 23.58 -16.62
CA ALA A 13 9.71 23.14 -15.28
C ALA A 13 10.18 21.69 -15.09
N ILE A 14 11.25 21.50 -14.33
CA ILE A 14 11.69 20.17 -13.89
C ILE A 14 10.81 19.81 -12.68
N GLY A 15 9.73 19.07 -12.93
CA GLY A 15 8.96 18.44 -11.87
C GLY A 15 9.76 17.28 -11.29
N LEU A 16 10.28 17.46 -10.08
CA LEU A 16 10.81 16.35 -9.28
C LEU A 16 9.62 15.51 -8.81
N THR A 17 9.24 14.52 -9.61
CA THR A 17 8.37 13.43 -9.15
C THR A 17 9.21 12.60 -8.19
N THR A 18 9.02 12.80 -6.89
CA THR A 18 9.51 11.86 -5.89
C THR A 18 8.82 10.54 -6.15
N ALA A 19 9.55 9.58 -6.73
CA ALA A 19 9.08 8.21 -6.81
C ALA A 19 8.76 7.78 -5.37
N LEU A 20 7.48 7.49 -5.10
CA LEU A 20 7.08 6.89 -3.84
C LEU A 20 7.85 5.56 -3.71
N PRO A 21 8.31 5.19 -2.51
CA PRO A 21 8.93 3.89 -2.31
C PRO A 21 7.97 2.83 -2.86
N ALA A 22 8.46 2.00 -3.77
CA ALA A 22 7.71 0.87 -4.30
C ALA A 22 7.29 -0.01 -3.12
N SER A 23 6.02 0.09 -2.75
CA SER A 23 5.51 -0.54 -1.55
C SER A 23 5.31 -2.01 -1.86
N ALA A 24 6.14 -2.84 -1.25
CA ALA A 24 5.72 -4.18 -0.85
C ALA A 24 4.34 -4.11 -0.16
N GLY A 25 3.62 -5.23 -0.10
CA GLY A 25 2.33 -5.28 0.57
C GLY A 25 2.37 -4.60 1.95
N VAL A 26 1.27 -3.95 2.36
CA VAL A 26 1.22 -3.33 3.69
C VAL A 26 0.81 -4.38 4.71
N ASP A 27 1.74 -4.86 5.54
CA ASP A 27 1.49 -5.88 6.58
C ASP A 27 0.25 -5.57 7.43
N GLN A 28 0.09 -4.31 7.85
CA GLN A 28 -1.04 -3.88 8.68
C GLN A 28 -2.38 -3.92 7.94
N CYS A 29 -2.35 -3.99 6.61
CA CYS A 29 -3.49 -4.13 5.71
C CYS A 29 -3.59 -5.54 5.11
N GLY A 30 -2.93 -6.55 5.70
CA GLY A 30 -2.97 -7.92 5.22
C GLY A 30 -2.07 -8.20 4.02
N ASN A 31 -0.95 -7.48 3.88
CA ASN A 31 0.02 -7.59 2.79
C ASN A 31 -0.54 -7.24 1.40
N ILE A 32 -1.58 -6.43 1.33
CA ILE A 32 -2.14 -5.98 0.04
C ILE A 32 -1.27 -4.87 -0.55
N ARG A 33 -1.04 -4.94 -1.87
CA ARG A 33 -0.38 -3.90 -2.66
C ARG A 33 -1.38 -2.81 -3.04
N PHE A 34 -1.02 -1.54 -2.83
CA PHE A 34 -1.89 -0.38 -3.09
C PHE A 34 -1.55 0.37 -4.39
N GLU A 35 -0.70 -0.21 -5.23
CA GLU A 35 -0.41 0.37 -6.55
C GLU A 35 -1.68 0.37 -7.40
N GLY A 36 -2.11 1.55 -7.85
CA GLY A 36 -3.35 1.72 -8.60
C GLY A 36 -4.61 1.92 -7.74
N LEU A 37 -4.52 1.71 -6.42
CA LEU A 37 -5.62 1.97 -5.48
C LEU A 37 -5.58 3.44 -5.04
N SER A 38 -6.51 4.24 -5.56
CA SER A 38 -6.51 5.71 -5.40
C SER A 38 -7.65 6.22 -4.52
N ASN A 39 -8.77 5.50 -4.41
CA ASN A 39 -9.92 5.93 -3.62
C ASN A 39 -10.21 4.92 -2.51
N CYS A 40 -9.52 5.09 -1.39
CA CYS A 40 -9.76 4.31 -0.18
C CYS A 40 -10.80 4.99 0.72
N GLU A 41 -11.77 4.22 1.19
CA GLU A 41 -12.80 4.66 2.12
C GLU A 41 -13.14 3.61 3.18
N VAL A 42 -13.37 4.08 4.40
CA VAL A 42 -13.89 3.23 5.47
C VAL A 42 -15.40 3.31 5.45
N ARG A 43 -16.06 2.19 5.16
CA ARG A 43 -17.52 2.08 5.20
C ARG A 43 -17.95 1.49 6.53
N VAL A 44 -19.06 2.02 7.06
CA VAL A 44 -19.72 1.53 8.28
C VAL A 44 -21.21 1.29 8.03
N THR A 45 -21.89 0.58 8.93
CA THR A 45 -23.35 0.39 8.93
C THR A 45 -23.89 -0.20 7.61
N ALA A 46 -24.97 0.34 7.07
CA ALA A 46 -25.66 -0.20 5.88
C ALA A 46 -24.80 -0.16 4.61
N GLN A 47 -23.97 0.88 4.43
CA GLN A 47 -23.07 0.96 3.27
C GLN A 47 -21.98 -0.11 3.34
N CYS A 48 -21.49 -0.42 4.54
CA CYS A 48 -20.56 -1.53 4.75
C CYS A 48 -21.24 -2.86 4.41
N THR A 49 -22.42 -3.16 4.96
CA THR A 49 -23.12 -4.43 4.68
C THR A 49 -23.44 -4.60 3.20
N ALA A 50 -23.83 -3.51 2.52
CA ALA A 50 -24.03 -3.51 1.08
C ALA A 50 -22.73 -3.82 0.32
N GLY A 51 -21.63 -3.17 0.70
CA GLY A 51 -20.30 -3.45 0.14
C GLY A 51 -19.87 -4.90 0.37
N CYS A 52 -20.05 -5.43 1.58
CA CYS A 52 -19.63 -6.80 1.89
C CYS A 52 -20.42 -7.89 1.14
N SER A 53 -21.60 -7.58 0.61
CA SER A 53 -22.45 -8.55 -0.07
C SER A 53 -22.02 -8.82 -1.52
N GLU A 54 -21.14 -8.00 -2.08
CA GLU A 54 -20.65 -8.15 -3.44
C GLU A 54 -19.59 -9.26 -3.49
N LEU A 55 -19.81 -10.26 -4.36
CA LEU A 55 -18.83 -11.33 -4.60
C LEU A 55 -17.74 -10.83 -5.55
N GLY A 56 -16.53 -11.34 -5.41
CA GLY A 56 -15.39 -10.95 -6.23
C GLY A 56 -14.58 -9.76 -5.71
N ILE A 57 -15.11 -8.94 -4.80
CA ILE A 57 -14.34 -7.84 -4.17
C ILE A 57 -13.26 -8.35 -3.20
N TYR A 58 -13.34 -9.62 -2.82
CA TYR A 58 -12.42 -10.29 -1.90
C TYR A 58 -11.25 -10.96 -2.63
N LYS A 59 -11.20 -10.91 -3.96
CA LYS A 59 -10.26 -11.70 -4.74
C LYS A 59 -8.81 -11.42 -4.36
N THR A 60 -8.43 -10.15 -4.27
CA THR A 60 -7.10 -9.70 -3.87
C THR A 60 -6.77 -10.14 -2.44
N ALA A 61 -7.68 -9.93 -1.49
CA ALA A 61 -7.50 -10.34 -0.09
C ALA A 61 -7.37 -11.87 0.05
N CYS A 62 -8.17 -12.64 -0.70
CA CYS A 62 -8.11 -14.09 -0.70
C CYS A 62 -6.84 -14.62 -1.33
N ALA A 63 -6.44 -14.11 -2.50
CA ALA A 63 -5.18 -14.49 -3.12
C ALA A 63 -3.99 -14.22 -2.20
N THR A 64 -3.95 -13.05 -1.56
CA THR A 64 -2.90 -12.65 -0.62
C THR A 64 -2.87 -13.53 0.63
N LYS A 65 -4.03 -13.93 1.15
CA LYS A 65 -4.10 -14.88 2.28
C LYS A 65 -3.66 -16.28 1.86
N LEU A 66 -4.16 -16.77 0.73
CA LEU A 66 -3.98 -18.15 0.30
C LEU A 66 -2.60 -18.42 -0.30
N VAL A 67 -1.89 -17.41 -0.82
CA VAL A 67 -0.50 -17.58 -1.29
C VAL A 67 0.42 -18.12 -0.20
N GLN A 68 0.20 -17.70 1.05
CA GLN A 68 0.96 -18.19 2.22
C GLN A 68 0.60 -19.65 2.57
N VAL A 69 -0.68 -20.00 2.42
CA VAL A 69 -1.18 -21.35 2.69
C VAL A 69 -0.65 -22.33 1.65
N CYS A 70 -0.73 -21.95 0.38
CA CYS A 70 -0.31 -22.74 -0.77
C CYS A 70 1.21 -22.73 -0.99
N GLY A 71 1.92 -21.68 -0.56
CA GLY A 71 3.36 -21.53 -0.73
C GLY A 71 4.18 -22.66 -0.11
N ASN A 72 3.71 -23.26 0.98
CA ASN A 72 4.38 -24.42 1.58
C ASN A 72 4.32 -25.70 0.72
N GLN A 73 3.41 -25.74 -0.27
CA GLN A 73 3.22 -26.88 -1.17
C GLN A 73 3.83 -26.62 -2.55
N CYS A 74 3.93 -25.35 -2.94
CA CYS A 74 4.53 -24.91 -4.20
C CYS A 74 5.99 -24.53 -3.96
N THR A 75 6.87 -25.53 -4.01
CA THR A 75 8.32 -25.36 -3.76
C THR A 75 9.16 -25.57 -5.02
N PHE A 76 8.61 -25.27 -6.19
CA PHE A 76 9.37 -25.34 -7.43
C PHE A 76 10.46 -24.27 -7.43
N SER A 77 11.65 -24.62 -7.91
CA SER A 77 12.73 -23.67 -8.10
C SER A 77 12.57 -22.93 -9.44
N ALA A 78 13.10 -21.72 -9.51
CA ALA A 78 13.24 -20.97 -10.76
C ALA A 78 13.84 -21.83 -11.89
N ASP A 79 13.34 -21.62 -13.12
CA ASP A 79 13.91 -22.22 -14.33
C ASP A 79 15.29 -21.61 -14.62
N ALA A 80 16.27 -22.46 -14.93
CA ALA A 80 17.63 -22.01 -15.20
C ALA A 80 17.70 -21.02 -16.38
N THR A 81 16.87 -21.24 -17.41
CA THR A 81 16.77 -20.37 -18.58
C THR A 81 16.27 -18.99 -18.18
N CYS A 82 15.28 -18.91 -17.29
CA CYS A 82 14.75 -17.65 -16.78
C CYS A 82 15.85 -16.87 -16.03
N THR A 83 16.60 -17.54 -15.14
CA THR A 83 17.68 -16.89 -14.39
C THR A 83 18.87 -16.48 -15.25
N ASP A 84 19.18 -17.24 -16.30
CA ASP A 84 20.30 -16.97 -17.21
C ASP A 84 20.04 -15.74 -18.08
N ASP A 85 18.86 -15.64 -18.69
CA ASP A 85 18.47 -14.47 -19.50
C ASP A 85 18.50 -13.19 -18.67
N CYS A 86 18.03 -13.30 -17.44
CA CYS A 86 18.02 -12.21 -16.51
C CYS A 86 19.40 -11.77 -16.05
N THR A 87 20.32 -12.71 -15.87
CA THR A 87 21.71 -12.41 -15.55
C THR A 87 22.34 -11.50 -16.61
N VAL A 88 22.06 -11.76 -17.89
CA VAL A 88 22.54 -10.93 -19.00
C VAL A 88 21.91 -9.53 -18.96
N GLN A 89 20.59 -9.46 -18.74
CA GLN A 89 19.86 -8.20 -18.65
C GLN A 89 20.33 -7.35 -17.47
N CYS A 90 20.41 -7.94 -16.28
CA CYS A 90 20.92 -7.31 -15.06
C CYS A 90 22.31 -6.74 -15.23
N LYS A 91 23.21 -7.48 -15.88
CA LYS A 91 24.55 -6.98 -16.18
C LYS A 91 24.48 -5.74 -17.06
N SER A 92 23.72 -5.79 -18.15
CA SER A 92 23.54 -4.66 -19.06
C SER A 92 22.97 -3.44 -18.34
N ASP A 93 21.91 -3.60 -17.56
CA ASP A 93 21.22 -2.50 -16.87
C ASP A 93 22.12 -1.85 -15.82
N CYS A 94 22.82 -2.66 -15.02
CA CYS A 94 23.75 -2.16 -14.02
C CYS A 94 24.99 -1.50 -14.64
N ASP A 95 25.54 -2.05 -15.74
CA ASP A 95 26.66 -1.43 -16.46
C ASP A 95 26.26 -0.08 -17.09
N ASN A 96 24.97 0.09 -17.44
CA ASN A 96 24.39 1.34 -17.92
C ASN A 96 23.93 2.30 -16.80
N GLY A 97 24.12 1.94 -15.54
CA GLY A 97 23.77 2.78 -14.39
C GLY A 97 22.26 2.84 -14.08
N VAL A 98 21.47 1.87 -14.55
CA VAL A 98 20.06 1.74 -14.17
C VAL A 98 19.97 1.39 -12.69
N ASN A 99 19.17 2.15 -11.95
CA ASN A 99 18.91 1.86 -10.54
C ASN A 99 17.82 0.80 -10.43
N VAL A 100 18.22 -0.45 -10.19
CA VAL A 100 17.29 -1.57 -9.99
C VAL A 100 16.67 -1.47 -8.60
N ILE A 101 15.34 -1.37 -8.52
CA ILE A 101 14.60 -1.44 -7.26
C ILE A 101 13.88 -2.78 -7.23
N CYS A 102 14.38 -3.71 -6.41
CA CYS A 102 13.97 -5.11 -6.45
C CYS A 102 12.47 -5.34 -6.37
N SER A 103 11.79 -4.77 -5.37
CA SER A 103 10.34 -4.96 -5.18
C SER A 103 9.49 -4.42 -6.33
N HIS A 104 9.98 -3.42 -7.06
CA HIS A 104 9.28 -2.85 -8.21
C HIS A 104 9.53 -3.68 -9.47
N ASN A 105 10.81 -3.85 -9.83
CA ASN A 105 11.20 -4.51 -11.07
C ASN A 105 10.80 -5.98 -11.07
N CYS A 106 10.97 -6.67 -9.94
CA CYS A 106 10.57 -8.07 -9.81
C CYS A 106 9.06 -8.24 -10.07
N PHE A 107 8.22 -7.37 -9.50
CA PHE A 107 6.77 -7.46 -9.66
C PHE A 107 6.33 -7.14 -11.09
N GLU A 108 6.87 -6.08 -11.69
CA GLU A 108 6.56 -5.69 -13.08
C GLU A 108 6.95 -6.80 -14.07
N GLU A 109 8.16 -7.36 -13.94
CA GLU A 109 8.60 -8.50 -14.74
C GLU A 109 7.71 -9.73 -14.52
N CYS A 110 7.42 -10.05 -13.27
CA CYS A 110 6.59 -11.19 -12.91
C CYS A 110 5.17 -11.09 -13.49
N THR A 111 4.58 -9.90 -13.51
CA THR A 111 3.20 -9.67 -14.00
C THR A 111 3.11 -9.41 -15.51
N THR A 112 4.23 -9.30 -16.22
CA THR A 112 4.25 -9.00 -17.67
C THR A 112 3.41 -9.97 -18.52
N ARG A 113 3.34 -11.26 -18.15
CA ARG A 113 2.56 -12.27 -18.87
C ARG A 113 1.17 -12.55 -18.30
N ARG A 114 0.86 -11.99 -17.12
CA ARG A 114 -0.36 -12.25 -16.35
C ARG A 114 -1.60 -12.15 -17.21
N ASP A 115 -1.80 -11.03 -17.89
CA ASP A 115 -3.05 -10.77 -18.62
C ASP A 115 -3.26 -11.76 -19.78
N THR A 116 -2.17 -12.18 -20.43
CA THR A 116 -2.23 -13.15 -21.53
C THR A 116 -2.56 -14.54 -21.02
N GLU A 117 -1.92 -14.98 -19.92
CA GLU A 117 -2.13 -16.30 -19.32
C GLU A 117 -3.50 -16.42 -18.64
N CYS A 118 -3.95 -15.34 -18.00
CA CYS A 118 -5.23 -15.30 -17.29
C CYS A 118 -6.43 -15.14 -18.21
N ALA A 119 -6.26 -14.60 -19.42
CA ALA A 119 -7.36 -14.40 -20.38
C ALA A 119 -8.10 -15.71 -20.74
N ALA A 120 -7.41 -16.85 -20.70
CA ALA A 120 -7.98 -18.16 -21.03
C ALA A 120 -8.54 -18.92 -19.81
N LYS A 121 -8.42 -18.37 -18.59
CA LYS A 121 -8.88 -19.03 -17.37
C LYS A 121 -10.39 -18.85 -17.16
N PRO A 122 -11.07 -19.79 -16.46
CA PRO A 122 -12.48 -19.67 -16.15
C PRO A 122 -12.84 -18.38 -15.39
N ASP A 123 -11.95 -17.94 -14.48
CA ASP A 123 -12.04 -16.67 -13.78
C ASP A 123 -10.73 -15.88 -13.96
N PRO A 124 -10.66 -14.98 -14.97
CA PRO A 124 -9.47 -14.18 -15.24
C PRO A 124 -9.08 -13.26 -14.09
N ALA A 125 -10.06 -12.75 -13.32
CA ALA A 125 -9.80 -11.84 -12.22
C ALA A 125 -9.22 -12.57 -11.00
N GLN A 126 -9.71 -13.77 -10.69
CA GLN A 126 -9.08 -14.64 -9.68
C GLN A 126 -7.67 -15.02 -10.10
N CYS A 127 -7.46 -15.38 -11.36
CA CYS A 127 -6.13 -15.68 -11.88
C CYS A 127 -5.18 -14.49 -11.72
N ALA A 128 -5.62 -13.28 -12.08
CA ALA A 128 -4.81 -12.07 -11.94
C ALA A 128 -4.47 -11.81 -10.46
N ALA A 129 -5.44 -11.90 -9.55
CA ALA A 129 -5.22 -11.72 -8.12
C ALA A 129 -4.24 -12.76 -7.54
N THR A 130 -4.39 -14.04 -7.89
CA THR A 130 -3.44 -15.10 -7.51
C THR A 130 -2.04 -14.83 -8.04
N TRP A 131 -1.95 -14.34 -9.27
CA TRP A 131 -0.69 -14.00 -9.90
C TRP A 131 0.02 -12.87 -9.16
N ASP A 132 -0.69 -11.78 -8.90
CA ASP A 132 -0.18 -10.61 -8.20
C ASP A 132 0.28 -11.01 -6.78
N ALA A 133 -0.54 -11.74 -6.02
CA ALA A 133 -0.18 -12.22 -4.68
C ALA A 133 1.05 -13.13 -4.67
N ASN A 134 1.20 -14.01 -5.68
CA ASN A 134 2.36 -14.88 -5.79
C ASN A 134 3.63 -14.11 -6.19
N CYS A 135 3.52 -13.17 -7.13
CA CYS A 135 4.62 -12.27 -7.46
C CYS A 135 5.06 -11.47 -6.23
N ASP A 136 4.11 -10.86 -5.51
CA ASP A 136 4.39 -10.10 -4.28
C ASP A 136 5.13 -10.97 -3.26
N ASN A 137 4.60 -12.16 -2.94
CA ASN A 137 5.20 -13.03 -1.94
C ASN A 137 6.64 -13.45 -2.30
N GLU A 138 6.89 -13.89 -3.53
CA GLU A 138 8.21 -14.37 -3.96
C GLU A 138 9.20 -13.22 -4.13
N CYS A 139 8.75 -12.10 -4.71
CA CYS A 139 9.57 -10.91 -4.84
C CYS A 139 9.95 -10.35 -3.47
N ASP A 140 8.98 -10.20 -2.56
CA ASP A 140 9.26 -9.71 -1.21
C ASP A 140 10.25 -10.64 -0.50
N ALA A 141 10.03 -11.96 -0.53
CA ALA A 141 10.94 -12.93 0.09
C ALA A 141 12.40 -12.81 -0.40
N LYS A 142 12.63 -12.44 -1.66
CA LYS A 142 13.98 -12.25 -2.23
C LYS A 142 14.53 -10.83 -2.04
N CYS A 143 13.67 -9.82 -1.98
CA CYS A 143 14.07 -8.43 -2.01
C CYS A 143 14.43 -7.82 -0.63
N VAL A 144 14.04 -8.43 0.51
CA VAL A 144 14.23 -7.78 1.84
C VAL A 144 15.68 -7.79 2.36
N THR A 145 16.62 -8.52 1.73
CA THR A 145 17.90 -8.89 2.41
C THR A 145 19.19 -8.57 1.66
N VAL A 146 19.14 -7.85 0.54
CA VAL A 146 20.32 -7.72 -0.32
C VAL A 146 21.12 -6.46 0.02
N ASP A 147 22.10 -6.61 0.92
CA ASP A 147 23.16 -5.63 1.15
C ASP A 147 24.24 -5.83 0.06
N GLY A 148 23.92 -5.41 -1.17
CA GLY A 148 24.71 -5.73 -2.36
C GLY A 148 24.76 -4.60 -3.38
N GLY A 149 25.69 -4.72 -4.34
CA GLY A 149 25.71 -3.84 -5.50
C GLY A 149 24.52 -4.10 -6.44
N CYS A 150 24.28 -3.18 -7.39
CA CYS A 150 23.19 -3.25 -8.37
C CYS A 150 22.99 -4.66 -8.95
N TYR A 151 24.09 -5.31 -9.37
CA TYR A 151 24.04 -6.62 -9.99
C TYR A 151 23.50 -7.70 -9.05
N GLN A 152 23.96 -7.75 -7.79
CA GLN A 152 23.45 -8.73 -6.82
C GLN A 152 21.96 -8.50 -6.57
N HIS A 153 21.56 -7.24 -6.38
CA HIS A 153 20.15 -6.89 -6.20
C HIS A 153 19.32 -7.42 -7.36
N CYS A 154 19.73 -7.10 -8.58
CA CYS A 154 19.03 -7.52 -9.80
C CYS A 154 18.89 -9.04 -9.94
N ILE A 155 19.95 -9.81 -9.68
CA ILE A 155 19.89 -11.27 -9.73
C ILE A 155 18.90 -11.83 -8.71
N GLU A 156 18.83 -11.27 -7.51
CA GLU A 156 17.88 -11.71 -6.47
C GLU A 156 16.43 -11.34 -6.84
N CYS A 157 16.20 -10.15 -7.42
CA CYS A 157 14.91 -9.76 -8.00
C CYS A 157 14.44 -10.84 -8.97
N CYS A 158 15.36 -11.24 -9.83
CA CYS A 158 15.05 -12.16 -10.89
C CYS A 158 14.81 -13.58 -10.39
N GLY A 159 15.59 -14.00 -9.39
CA GLY A 159 15.30 -15.23 -8.68
C GLY A 159 13.88 -15.24 -8.12
N GLY A 160 13.39 -14.11 -7.62
CA GLY A 160 12.01 -13.93 -7.16
C GLY A 160 10.98 -14.10 -8.27
N SER A 161 11.09 -13.31 -9.35
CA SER A 161 10.14 -13.35 -10.47
C SER A 161 10.11 -14.71 -11.17
N CYS A 162 11.27 -15.34 -11.38
CA CYS A 162 11.37 -16.68 -11.97
C CYS A 162 10.83 -17.77 -11.03
N THR A 163 11.00 -17.64 -9.71
CA THR A 163 10.42 -18.59 -8.74
C THR A 163 8.91 -18.43 -8.67
N ALA A 164 8.40 -17.21 -8.74
CA ALA A 164 6.97 -16.93 -8.84
C ALA A 164 6.37 -17.60 -10.08
N ASP A 165 6.98 -17.41 -11.25
CA ASP A 165 6.53 -18.03 -12.50
C ASP A 165 6.49 -19.56 -12.41
N ALA A 166 7.54 -20.17 -11.86
CA ALA A 166 7.63 -21.62 -11.69
C ALA A 166 6.53 -22.18 -10.77
N ASN A 167 6.12 -21.41 -9.76
CA ASN A 167 5.10 -21.82 -8.80
C ASN A 167 3.66 -21.43 -9.20
N MET A 168 3.49 -20.64 -10.25
CA MET A 168 2.20 -20.02 -10.59
C MET A 168 1.07 -21.02 -10.81
N ASN A 169 1.33 -22.09 -11.58
CA ASN A 169 0.33 -23.12 -11.84
C ASN A 169 -0.07 -23.87 -10.57
N CYS A 170 0.89 -24.17 -9.69
CA CYS A 170 0.63 -24.81 -8.41
C CYS A 170 -0.19 -23.89 -7.50
N GLN A 171 0.17 -22.62 -7.42
CA GLN A 171 -0.54 -21.61 -6.63
C GLN A 171 -1.97 -21.45 -7.12
N TYR A 172 -2.19 -21.27 -8.41
CA TYR A 172 -3.53 -21.16 -8.97
C TYR A 172 -4.38 -22.39 -8.68
N SER A 173 -3.87 -23.60 -8.93
CA SER A 173 -4.62 -24.84 -8.66
C SER A 173 -4.90 -25.08 -7.18
N CYS A 174 -3.98 -24.71 -6.29
CA CYS A 174 -4.20 -24.81 -4.85
C CYS A 174 -5.23 -23.78 -4.36
N GLN A 175 -5.10 -22.52 -4.80
CA GLN A 175 -6.01 -21.45 -4.40
C GLN A 175 -7.42 -21.68 -4.93
N ASP A 176 -7.59 -22.23 -6.14
CA ASP A 176 -8.90 -22.51 -6.74
C ASP A 176 -9.78 -23.40 -5.86
N VAL A 177 -9.19 -24.34 -5.12
CA VAL A 177 -9.91 -25.24 -4.19
C VAL A 177 -10.41 -24.50 -2.96
N GLU A 178 -9.62 -23.57 -2.44
CA GLU A 178 -9.88 -22.88 -1.16
C GLU A 178 -10.54 -21.50 -1.34
N PHE A 179 -10.65 -21.02 -2.59
CA PHE A 179 -11.06 -19.65 -2.91
C PHE A 179 -12.47 -19.34 -2.44
N GLU A 180 -13.44 -20.22 -2.73
CA GLU A 180 -14.83 -20.03 -2.34
C GLU A 180 -14.96 -19.94 -0.81
N GLN A 181 -14.29 -20.83 -0.08
CA GLN A 181 -14.30 -20.82 1.38
C GLN A 181 -13.70 -19.52 1.92
N CYS A 182 -12.60 -19.06 1.32
CA CYS A 182 -11.98 -17.80 1.67
C CYS A 182 -12.92 -16.60 1.46
N GLU A 183 -13.62 -16.51 0.33
CA GLU A 183 -14.58 -15.43 0.06
C GLU A 183 -15.71 -15.43 1.10
N GLN A 184 -16.24 -16.60 1.47
CA GLN A 184 -17.28 -16.69 2.50
C GLN A 184 -16.77 -16.25 3.87
N GLU A 185 -15.54 -16.59 4.23
CA GLU A 185 -14.92 -16.17 5.48
C GLU A 185 -14.74 -14.64 5.53
N PHE A 186 -14.16 -14.05 4.48
CA PHE A 186 -14.00 -12.59 4.42
C PHE A 186 -15.33 -11.87 4.38
N ARG A 187 -16.33 -12.39 3.68
CA ARG A 187 -17.68 -11.86 3.70
C ARG A 187 -18.28 -11.85 5.10
N ALA A 188 -18.20 -12.96 5.82
CA ALA A 188 -18.71 -13.04 7.18
C ALA A 188 -17.98 -12.06 8.13
N ASN A 189 -16.66 -11.95 8.00
CA ASN A 189 -15.85 -11.01 8.79
C ASN A 189 -16.18 -9.56 8.46
N CYS A 190 -16.38 -9.23 7.18
CA CYS A 190 -16.77 -7.93 6.70
C CYS A 190 -18.15 -7.54 7.28
N GLU A 191 -19.16 -8.39 7.08
CA GLU A 191 -20.53 -8.18 7.58
C GLU A 191 -20.56 -8.00 9.11
N ALA A 192 -19.81 -8.82 9.86
CA ALA A 192 -19.70 -8.70 11.32
C ALA A 192 -19.08 -7.36 11.74
N SER A 193 -18.05 -6.90 11.02
CA SER A 193 -17.33 -5.66 11.33
C SER A 193 -18.12 -4.40 11.00
N CYS A 194 -19.14 -4.48 10.14
CA CYS A 194 -19.96 -3.33 9.75
C CYS A 194 -20.73 -2.66 10.89
N SER A 195 -20.95 -3.37 12.00
CA SER A 195 -21.58 -2.82 13.20
C SER A 195 -20.61 -2.14 14.17
N GLY A 196 -19.29 -2.31 13.97
CA GLY A 196 -18.22 -1.79 14.81
C GLY A 196 -17.28 -0.89 14.02
N ASP A 197 -16.01 -1.32 13.90
CA ASP A 197 -14.93 -0.55 13.27
C ASP A 197 -15.09 -0.35 11.75
N GLY A 198 -16.04 -1.06 11.12
CA GLY A 198 -16.29 -1.00 9.68
C GLY A 198 -15.36 -1.87 8.86
N ALA A 199 -15.32 -1.58 7.56
CA ALA A 199 -14.43 -2.21 6.60
C ALA A 199 -13.81 -1.15 5.68
N LEU A 200 -12.53 -1.32 5.37
CA LEU A 200 -11.79 -0.50 4.44
C LEU A 200 -11.95 -1.08 3.04
N PHE A 201 -12.39 -0.23 2.11
CA PHE A 201 -12.48 -0.53 0.70
C PHE A 201 -11.60 0.44 -0.07
N CYS A 202 -10.97 -0.02 -1.15
CA CYS A 202 -10.25 0.86 -2.07
C CYS A 202 -10.68 0.55 -3.50
N ASP A 203 -11.15 1.58 -4.22
CA ASP A 203 -11.71 1.46 -5.58
C ASP A 203 -12.79 0.36 -5.72
N GLY A 204 -13.54 0.13 -4.63
CA GLY A 204 -14.59 -0.88 -4.54
C GLY A 204 -14.13 -2.25 -4.07
N GLU A 205 -12.82 -2.51 -4.01
CA GLU A 205 -12.26 -3.77 -3.51
C GLU A 205 -12.19 -3.79 -1.98
N TYR A 206 -12.41 -4.96 -1.40
CA TYR A 206 -12.25 -5.17 0.03
C TYR A 206 -10.77 -5.30 0.38
N ILE A 207 -10.32 -4.52 1.38
CA ILE A 207 -8.94 -4.59 1.87
C ILE A 207 -8.90 -5.32 3.22
N ILE A 208 -9.59 -4.78 4.22
CA ILE A 208 -9.53 -5.27 5.60
C ILE A 208 -10.75 -4.80 6.39
N SER A 209 -11.11 -5.48 7.48
CA SER A 209 -12.22 -5.09 8.34
C SER A 209 -11.93 -5.27 9.82
N GLY A 210 -12.76 -4.63 10.66
CA GLY A 210 -12.71 -4.77 12.10
C GLY A 210 -11.52 -4.04 12.73
N SER A 211 -11.03 -4.57 13.84
CA SER A 211 -10.02 -3.91 14.69
C SER A 211 -8.66 -3.63 14.02
N GLN A 212 -8.39 -4.20 12.84
CA GLN A 212 -7.16 -3.97 12.09
C GLN A 212 -7.22 -2.70 11.23
N VAL A 213 -8.42 -2.17 10.94
CA VAL A 213 -8.60 -0.98 10.10
C VAL A 213 -7.74 0.20 10.60
N PRO A 214 -7.72 0.59 11.89
CA PRO A 214 -6.92 1.74 12.34
C PRO A 214 -5.42 1.59 12.10
N ALA A 215 -4.87 0.39 12.27
CA ALA A 215 -3.45 0.12 12.03
C ALA A 215 -3.12 0.20 10.54
N CYS A 216 -4.00 -0.32 9.68
CA CYS A 216 -3.87 -0.20 8.24
C CYS A 216 -3.92 1.27 7.78
N LEU A 217 -4.89 2.06 8.27
CA LEU A 217 -4.99 3.48 7.95
C LEU A 217 -3.73 4.26 8.34
N GLN A 218 -3.15 3.95 9.50
CA GLN A 218 -1.91 4.59 9.95
C GLN A 218 -0.74 4.26 9.02
N ALA A 219 -0.64 3.01 8.57
CA ALA A 219 0.39 2.58 7.63
C ALA A 219 0.22 3.27 6.26
N LEU A 220 -1.01 3.34 5.74
CA LEU A 220 -1.33 4.04 4.49
C LEU A 220 -1.01 5.54 4.57
N ALA A 221 -1.36 6.19 5.68
CA ALA A 221 -1.05 7.59 5.90
C ALA A 221 0.47 7.84 5.94
N ALA A 222 1.26 6.92 6.49
CA ALA A 222 2.72 6.99 6.49
C ALA A 222 3.32 6.87 5.08
N GLN A 223 2.61 6.24 4.16
CA GLN A 223 2.97 6.15 2.74
C GLN A 223 2.43 7.32 1.89
N GLY A 224 1.69 8.26 2.50
CA GLY A 224 1.09 9.39 1.81
C GLY A 224 -0.21 9.06 1.06
N ILE A 225 -0.81 7.89 1.33
CA ILE A 225 -2.12 7.51 0.78
C ILE A 225 -3.21 8.12 1.68
N GLU A 226 -4.04 8.98 1.10
CA GLU A 226 -5.15 9.62 1.80
C GLU A 226 -6.40 8.73 1.77
N VAL A 227 -6.93 8.39 2.95
CA VAL A 227 -8.15 7.60 3.08
C VAL A 227 -9.30 8.49 3.53
N LYS A 228 -10.41 8.46 2.80
CA LYS A 228 -11.61 9.22 3.16
C LYS A 228 -12.45 8.43 4.16
N ALA A 229 -12.72 9.01 5.32
CA ALA A 229 -13.66 8.45 6.28
C ALA A 229 -15.02 9.15 6.12
N GLU A 230 -15.89 8.63 5.26
CA GLU A 230 -17.26 9.13 5.09
C GLU A 230 -18.23 8.37 5.99
N ALA A 231 -18.20 8.63 7.30
CA ALA A 231 -19.21 8.11 8.22
C ALA A 231 -20.27 9.17 8.53
N SER A 232 -21.40 9.13 7.83
CA SER A 232 -22.61 9.86 8.26
C SER A 232 -23.41 8.99 9.23
N VAL A 233 -23.02 8.96 10.50
CA VAL A 233 -23.84 8.28 11.52
C VAL A 233 -25.04 9.16 11.82
N SER A 234 -26.21 8.84 11.25
CA SER A 234 -27.49 9.38 11.73
C SER A 234 -27.84 8.68 13.04
N ILE A 235 -27.37 9.26 14.14
CA ILE A 235 -27.72 8.82 15.48
C ILE A 235 -29.12 9.35 15.77
N GLY A 236 -30.04 8.43 16.08
CA GLY A 236 -31.41 8.74 16.50
C GLY A 236 -31.47 9.62 17.76
N PRO A 237 -32.67 10.04 18.17
CA PRO A 237 -32.91 11.15 19.11
C PRO A 237 -32.27 11.05 20.51
N ASP A 238 -31.68 9.90 20.89
CA ASP A 238 -31.13 9.66 22.24
C ASP A 238 -29.59 9.70 22.35
N GLY A 239 -28.88 10.18 21.32
CA GLY A 239 -27.62 10.92 21.47
C GLY A 239 -26.39 10.21 22.08
N ILE A 240 -25.41 9.93 21.23
CA ILE A 240 -23.99 10.18 21.53
C ILE A 240 -23.50 11.21 20.52
N ASN A 241 -23.25 12.44 20.95
CA ASN A 241 -22.62 13.47 20.11
C ASN A 241 -21.11 13.16 19.99
N GLY A 242 -20.76 12.26 19.09
CA GLY A 242 -19.37 11.98 18.72
C GLY A 242 -19.28 11.90 17.21
N ASN A 243 -18.66 12.90 16.59
CA ASN A 243 -18.19 12.76 15.22
C ASN A 243 -17.12 11.66 15.24
N ILE A 244 -17.34 10.51 14.59
CA ILE A 244 -16.30 9.48 14.49
C ILE A 244 -15.07 10.04 13.77
N ALA A 245 -15.23 11.01 12.87
CA ALA A 245 -14.10 11.74 12.30
C ALA A 245 -13.28 12.49 13.38
N ALA A 246 -13.83 12.86 14.54
CA ALA A 246 -13.03 13.42 15.64
C ALA A 246 -12.18 12.37 16.39
N GLY A 247 -12.55 11.09 16.33
CA GLY A 247 -11.78 9.98 16.89
C GLY A 247 -10.65 9.50 15.98
N VAL A 248 -10.85 9.59 14.65
CA VAL A 248 -9.84 9.17 13.65
C VAL A 248 -9.01 10.35 13.13
N CYS A 249 -9.51 11.59 13.17
CA CYS A 249 -8.82 12.78 12.64
C CYS A 249 -8.15 13.68 13.70
N SER A 250 -7.83 13.16 14.89
CA SER A 250 -6.86 13.86 15.76
C SER A 250 -5.40 13.57 15.38
N TYR A 251 -5.16 12.92 14.24
CA TYR A 251 -3.84 12.83 13.64
C TYR A 251 -3.64 13.97 12.65
N SER A 252 -3.18 15.12 13.17
CA SER A 252 -2.52 16.12 12.34
C SER A 252 -1.11 15.59 12.08
N PRO A 253 -0.71 15.31 10.82
CA PRO A 253 0.67 14.92 10.53
C PRO A 253 1.56 16.06 11.04
N GLY A 254 2.43 15.74 12.00
CA GLY A 254 3.33 16.73 12.58
C GLY A 254 4.19 17.33 11.49
N ASP A 255 4.02 18.63 11.27
CA ASP A 255 4.86 19.45 10.39
C ASP A 255 6.34 19.23 10.72
N LYS A 256 7.00 18.37 9.94
CA LYS A 256 8.45 18.39 9.78
C LYS A 256 8.80 18.88 8.38
N ALA A 257 8.27 20.05 8.02
CA ALA A 257 8.84 20.88 6.97
C ALA A 257 9.38 22.16 7.62
N THR A 258 10.66 22.14 7.98
CA THR A 258 11.38 23.38 8.31
C THR A 258 11.57 24.15 7.01
N VAL A 259 10.59 24.98 6.65
CA VAL A 259 10.74 25.94 5.55
C VAL A 259 11.57 27.11 6.08
N ILE A 260 12.87 27.07 5.80
CA ILE A 260 13.75 28.23 5.89
C ILE A 260 13.40 29.15 4.71
N GLY A 261 12.47 30.08 4.92
CA GLY A 261 12.11 31.13 3.98
C GLY A 261 12.55 32.51 4.49
N PRO A 262 13.19 33.37 3.67
CA PRO A 262 13.89 34.57 4.12
C PRO A 262 12.96 35.77 4.22
N PHE A 263 12.09 35.82 5.23
CA PHE A 263 11.36 37.05 5.58
C PHE A 263 11.21 37.16 7.09
N ALA A 264 12.28 37.63 7.74
CA ALA A 264 12.26 38.09 9.12
C ALA A 264 12.92 39.47 9.21
N LEU A 265 12.14 40.51 8.91
CA LEU A 265 12.44 41.88 9.32
C LEU A 265 11.17 42.52 9.86
N PHE A 266 11.32 43.11 11.04
CA PHE A 266 10.35 43.91 11.82
C PHE A 266 9.34 43.16 12.69
N ALA A 267 9.70 42.99 13.96
CA ALA A 267 8.92 43.55 15.07
C ALA A 267 9.74 43.46 16.37
N ALA A 268 10.39 44.56 16.73
CA ALA A 268 10.96 44.78 18.04
C ALA A 268 9.97 45.54 18.92
N ALA A 269 10.06 45.26 20.22
CA ALA A 269 9.58 46.04 21.35
C ALA A 269 8.07 46.09 21.60
N THR A 270 7.61 45.34 22.60
CA THR A 270 7.16 45.95 23.87
C THR A 270 7.40 44.98 25.02
N ALA A 271 8.32 45.37 25.91
CA ALA A 271 8.48 44.78 27.23
C ALA A 271 7.50 45.48 28.18
N GLY A 272 6.72 44.70 28.93
CA GLY A 272 5.75 45.20 29.90
C GLY A 272 5.56 44.21 31.02
N PHE A 273 6.36 44.38 32.07
CA PHE A 273 6.25 43.80 33.41
C PHE A 273 4.81 43.56 33.89
N LEU A 274 4.54 42.41 34.53
CA LEU A 274 4.01 42.39 35.90
C LEU A 274 4.07 40.97 36.52
N SER A 275 4.65 40.95 37.71
CA SER A 275 4.89 39.82 38.60
C SER A 275 3.60 39.17 39.15
N ARG A 276 3.64 37.86 39.42
CA ARG A 276 3.20 37.37 40.74
C ARG A 276 3.84 36.04 41.15
N ARG A 277 4.66 36.13 42.21
CA ARG A 277 5.12 35.04 43.07
C ARG A 277 3.94 34.15 43.51
N ARG A 278 4.16 32.83 43.54
CA ARG A 278 3.90 32.00 44.72
C ARG A 278 4.96 30.91 44.85
N LYS A 279 5.32 30.67 46.10
CA LYS A 279 6.51 30.00 46.64
C LYS A 279 5.98 28.87 47.53
N ARG A 280 6.69 27.73 47.55
CA ARG A 280 6.63 26.63 48.56
C ARG A 280 5.34 25.79 48.58
N ASP A 281 5.37 24.47 48.79
CA ASP A 281 6.14 23.73 49.79
C ASP A 281 6.65 22.34 49.37
N SER A 282 7.74 21.96 50.03
CA SER A 282 8.36 20.63 50.13
C SER A 282 7.83 19.87 51.36
N ARG A 283 7.48 18.58 51.22
CA ARG A 283 7.48 17.48 52.23
C ARG A 283 6.53 16.38 51.74
N SER A 284 6.69 15.08 52.01
CA SER A 284 7.62 14.31 52.83
C SER A 284 7.60 12.87 52.32
N SER A 285 8.76 12.23 52.35
CA SER A 285 8.91 10.78 52.35
C SER A 285 8.25 10.18 53.60
N ARG A 286 7.58 9.04 53.42
CA ARG A 286 7.55 7.88 54.31
C ARG A 286 7.43 6.64 53.45
#